data_AF-A0A0D0DEY9-F1
#
_entry.id   AF-A0A0D0DEY9-F1
#
_cell.length_a   1.000
_cell.length_b   1.000
_cell.length_c   1.000
_cell.angle_alpha   90.00
_cell.angle_beta   90.00
_cell.angle_gamma   90.00
#
_symmetry.space_group_name_H-M   'P 1'
#
loop_
_entity.id
_entity.type
_entity.pdbx_description
1 polymer ?
#
loop_
_entity_poly.entity_id
_entity_poly.type
_entity_poly.pdbx_seq_one_letter_code
_entity_poly.pdbx_strand_id
1 'polypeptide(L)'
;MGVFMAAYGAGALSSPLVATQFSQLRQWSFHYLTSLGVALINTAALIFVFRLKRQDECLAEIGISAEPSNASERNHFRQIFALKDVHLLASFILFYVGAEVTIGGWIVTYVIDVRGGGPSSGYISTGFFGGLMVGRVALLWVNEKVGERLALFIYAICAILLEIIVWLVPSLVGDAVAVAIIGTLMGPMYPIAMNHCGRVLPRWLLTGSIGWIAGSGQAGSALVPFMAGTIASKAGINALQPVLVGILSLMTMLWALVPKSSRRYD
;
A
#
# COMPACT_ATOMS: atom_id res chain seq x y z
N MET A 1 10.14 7.58 -9.90
CA MET A 1 9.20 6.81 -9.03
C MET A 1 9.71 5.43 -8.64
N GLY A 2 10.20 4.60 -9.58
CA GLY A 2 10.66 3.24 -9.28
C GLY A 2 11.71 3.11 -8.17
N VAL A 3 12.78 3.93 -8.19
CA VAL A 3 13.83 3.89 -7.15
C VAL A 3 13.30 4.26 -5.76
N PHE A 4 12.42 5.26 -5.68
CA PHE A 4 11.81 5.68 -4.41
C PHE A 4 10.91 4.58 -3.82
N MET A 5 10.12 3.92 -4.68
CA MET A 5 9.29 2.80 -4.27
C MET A 5 10.09 1.53 -3.95
N ALA A 6 11.26 1.33 -4.58
CA ALA A 6 12.18 0.24 -4.26
C ALA A 6 12.84 0.45 -2.89
N ALA A 7 13.24 1.68 -2.55
CA ALA A 7 13.73 2.02 -1.22
C ALA A 7 12.65 1.80 -0.13
N TYR A 8 11.39 2.16 -0.41
CA TYR A 8 10.26 1.84 0.48
C TYR A 8 10.11 0.32 0.65
N GLY A 9 10.14 -0.45 -0.44
CA GLY A 9 10.06 -1.92 -0.39
C GLY A 9 11.21 -2.55 0.41
N ALA A 10 12.43 -2.03 0.28
CA ALA A 10 13.58 -2.48 1.05
C ALA A 10 13.41 -2.23 2.56
N GLY A 11 12.85 -1.07 2.93
CA GLY A 11 12.46 -0.77 4.32
C GLY A 11 11.38 -1.73 4.84
N ALA A 12 10.34 -1.98 4.04
CA ALA A 12 9.24 -2.87 4.40
C ALA A 12 9.68 -4.35 4.53
N LEU A 13 10.68 -4.80 3.78
CA LEU A 13 11.26 -6.14 3.92
C LEU A 13 12.20 -6.26 5.13
N SER A 14 13.00 -5.22 5.39
CA SER A 14 13.98 -5.24 6.49
C SER A 14 13.34 -5.11 7.87
N SER A 15 12.20 -4.41 7.99
CA SER A 15 11.51 -4.19 9.26
C SER A 15 11.04 -5.49 9.95
N PRO A 16 10.31 -6.41 9.28
CA PRO A 16 9.88 -7.66 9.91
C PRO A 16 11.04 -8.61 10.22
N LEU A 17 12.11 -8.63 9.40
CA LEU A 17 13.32 -9.43 9.66
C LEU A 17 13.99 -9.02 10.98
N VAL A 18 14.17 -7.72 11.17
CA VAL A 18 14.74 -7.16 12.40
C VAL A 18 13.78 -7.38 13.56
N ALA A 19 12.48 -7.10 13.39
CA ALA A 19 11.47 -7.29 14.43
C ALA A 19 11.38 -8.74 14.93
N THR A 20 11.45 -9.72 14.02
CA THR A 20 11.37 -11.16 14.35
C THR A 20 12.58 -11.63 15.16
N GLN A 21 13.77 -11.07 14.91
CA GLN A 21 14.97 -11.37 15.70
C GLN A 21 14.89 -10.72 17.09
N PHE A 22 14.41 -9.48 17.17
CA PHE A 22 14.24 -8.78 18.45
C PHE A 22 13.12 -9.38 19.32
N SER A 23 12.07 -9.98 18.73
CA SER A 23 11.00 -10.64 19.50
C SER A 23 11.46 -11.92 20.21
N GLN A 24 12.59 -12.50 19.81
CA GLN A 24 13.19 -13.67 20.49
C GLN A 24 14.09 -13.27 21.68
N LEU A 25 14.43 -11.99 21.82
CA LEU A 25 15.26 -11.48 22.90
C LEU A 25 14.41 -11.04 24.09
N ARG A 26 14.94 -11.21 25.32
CA ARG A 26 14.25 -10.85 26.58
C ARG A 26 13.93 -9.36 26.71
N GLN A 27 14.56 -8.51 25.89
CA GLN A 27 14.38 -7.05 25.87
C GLN A 27 13.88 -6.57 24.50
N TRP A 28 12.68 -7.00 24.12
CA TRP A 28 11.92 -6.55 22.95
C TRP A 28 11.84 -5.02 22.76
N SER A 29 11.95 -4.24 23.84
CA SER A 29 11.95 -2.76 23.82
C SER A 29 13.10 -2.14 22.98
N PHE A 30 14.23 -2.85 22.82
CA PHE A 30 15.34 -2.34 22.00
C PHE A 30 14.96 -2.12 20.54
N HIS A 31 13.95 -2.82 20.02
CA HIS A 31 13.45 -2.60 18.66
C HIS A 31 12.93 -1.16 18.45
N TYR A 32 12.22 -0.61 19.45
CA TYR A 32 11.72 0.76 19.41
C TYR A 32 12.87 1.77 19.49
N LEU A 33 13.91 1.47 20.27
CA LEU A 33 15.10 2.32 20.38
C LEU A 33 15.92 2.33 19.08
N THR A 34 16.06 1.18 18.42
CA THR A 34 16.72 1.10 17.10
C THR A 34 15.91 1.86 16.04
N SER A 35 14.58 1.73 16.03
CA SER A 35 13.71 2.51 15.12
C SER A 35 13.83 4.02 15.37
N LEU A 36 13.91 4.44 16.64
CA LEU A 36 14.15 5.84 16.99
C LEU A 36 15.51 6.34 16.47
N GLY A 37 16.57 5.53 16.61
CA GLY A 37 17.90 5.85 16.09
C GLY A 37 17.90 6.04 14.57
N VAL A 38 17.26 5.14 13.82
CA VAL A 38 17.11 5.26 12.37
C VAL A 38 16.31 6.51 12.00
N ALA A 39 15.22 6.81 12.72
CA ALA A 39 14.43 8.00 12.50
C ALA A 39 15.22 9.29 12.74
N LEU A 40 16.05 9.34 13.79
CA LEU A 40 16.91 10.48 14.09
C LEU A 40 18.01 10.67 13.04
N ILE A 41 18.63 9.59 12.57
CA ILE A 41 19.63 9.63 11.48
C ILE A 41 18.98 10.13 10.19
N ASN A 42 17.79 9.62 9.85
CA ASN A 42 17.05 10.08 8.67
C ASN A 42 16.69 11.56 8.79
N THR A 43 16.22 12.00 9.97
CA THR A 43 15.90 13.42 10.23
C THR A 43 17.14 14.30 10.11
N ALA A 44 18.27 13.88 10.69
CA ALA A 44 19.53 14.61 10.60
C ALA A 44 20.06 14.67 9.16
N ALA A 45 19.96 13.57 8.40
CA ALA A 45 20.33 13.53 7.00
C ALA A 45 19.45 14.46 6.15
N LEU A 46 18.14 14.47 6.39
CA LEU A 46 17.23 15.40 5.73
C LEU A 46 17.55 16.86 6.08
N ILE A 47 17.79 17.18 7.35
CA ILE A 47 18.20 18.51 7.78
C ILE A 47 19.54 18.92 7.14
N PHE A 48 20.51 18.00 7.05
CA PHE A 48 21.81 18.26 6.48
C PHE A 48 21.75 18.47 4.96
N VAL A 49 21.00 17.63 4.24
CA VAL A 49 20.86 17.67 2.78
C VAL A 49 20.01 18.87 2.35
N PHE A 50 18.84 19.05 2.97
CA PHE A 50 17.92 20.13 2.61
C PHE A 50 18.24 21.45 3.32
N ARG A 51 19.17 21.48 4.29
CA ARG A 51 19.62 22.67 5.01
C ARG A 51 18.49 23.55 5.57
N LEU A 52 17.35 22.96 5.93
CA LEU A 52 16.12 23.67 6.31
C LEU A 52 15.56 24.63 5.24
N LYS A 53 16.01 24.52 3.98
CA LYS A 53 15.43 25.27 2.87
C LYS A 53 13.97 24.87 2.72
N ARG A 54 13.11 25.85 2.46
CA ARG A 54 11.68 25.58 2.20
C ARG A 54 11.56 24.90 0.83
N GLN A 55 10.50 24.11 0.67
CA GLN A 55 10.21 23.39 -0.58
C GLN A 55 10.29 24.33 -1.80
N ASP A 56 9.82 25.57 -1.67
CA ASP A 56 9.82 26.58 -2.74
C ASP A 56 11.24 27.01 -3.15
N GLU A 57 12.19 27.08 -2.22
CA GLU A 57 13.59 27.43 -2.50
C GLU A 57 14.32 26.28 -3.20
N CYS A 58 14.04 25.03 -2.80
CA CYS A 58 14.58 23.85 -3.47
C CYS A 58 14.01 23.68 -4.88
N LEU A 59 12.72 23.99 -5.09
CA LEU A 59 12.07 23.94 -6.40
C LEU A 59 12.59 25.06 -7.33
N ALA A 60 12.84 26.25 -6.78
CA ALA A 60 13.44 27.36 -7.52
C ALA A 60 14.90 27.05 -7.95
N GLU A 61 15.67 26.36 -7.10
CA GLU A 61 17.06 25.99 -7.36
C GLU A 61 17.21 24.95 -8.48
N ILE A 62 16.18 24.13 -8.73
CA ILE A 62 16.09 23.20 -9.88
C ILE A 62 15.41 23.82 -11.11
N GLY A 63 15.11 25.13 -11.09
CA GLY A 63 14.54 25.86 -12.22
C GLY A 63 13.04 25.65 -12.44
N ILE A 64 12.33 25.05 -11.48
CA ILE A 64 10.87 24.92 -11.50
C ILE A 64 10.30 26.14 -10.79
N SER A 65 9.84 27.13 -11.55
CA SER A 65 9.14 28.28 -10.98
C SER A 65 7.91 27.80 -10.23
N ALA A 66 7.84 28.06 -8.92
CA ALA A 66 6.59 27.91 -8.18
C ALA A 66 5.54 28.77 -8.88
N GLU A 67 4.55 28.14 -9.51
CA GLU A 67 3.39 28.90 -10.01
C GLU A 67 2.84 29.71 -8.83
N PRO A 68 2.50 30.99 -9.04
CA PRO A 68 1.95 31.80 -7.96
C PRO A 68 0.76 31.06 -7.38
N SER A 69 0.79 30.74 -6.08
CA SER A 69 -0.37 30.29 -5.32
C SER A 69 -1.36 31.45 -5.34
N ASN A 70 -2.12 31.53 -6.43
CA ASN A 70 -3.22 32.44 -6.56
C ASN A 70 -4.24 32.00 -5.51
N ALA A 71 -4.90 32.97 -4.87
CA ALA A 71 -5.97 32.80 -3.88
C ALA A 71 -7.20 31.95 -4.34
N SER A 72 -7.07 31.26 -5.47
CA SER A 72 -7.89 30.23 -6.09
C SER A 72 -7.80 28.85 -5.43
N GLU A 73 -6.89 28.59 -4.47
CA GLU A 73 -6.75 27.25 -3.85
C GLU A 73 -8.08 26.66 -3.32
N ARG A 74 -8.97 27.49 -2.75
CA ARG A 74 -10.32 27.05 -2.35
C ARG A 74 -11.17 26.54 -3.52
N ASN A 75 -11.04 27.13 -4.70
CA ASN A 75 -11.73 26.65 -5.91
C ASN A 75 -11.12 25.35 -6.43
N HIS A 76 -9.80 25.17 -6.33
CA HIS A 76 -9.13 23.95 -6.79
C HIS A 76 -9.51 22.74 -5.93
N PHE A 77 -9.53 22.87 -4.60
CA PHE A 77 -10.02 21.80 -3.73
C PHE A 77 -11.50 21.49 -3.99
N ARG A 78 -12.34 22.51 -4.13
CA ARG A 78 -13.76 22.30 -4.46
C ARG A 78 -13.95 21.57 -5.81
N GLN A 79 -13.10 21.87 -6.80
CA GLN A 79 -13.07 21.16 -8.08
C GLN A 79 -12.58 19.71 -7.94
N ILE A 80 -11.55 19.45 -7.13
CA ILE A 80 -11.07 18.09 -6.81
C ILE A 80 -12.19 17.26 -6.18
N PHE A 81 -12.88 17.82 -5.19
CA PHE A 81 -13.99 17.16 -4.51
C PHE A 81 -15.24 16.98 -5.39
N ALA A 82 -15.39 17.80 -6.44
CA ALA A 82 -16.49 17.66 -7.41
C ALA A 82 -16.26 16.53 -8.42
N LEU A 83 -15.01 16.07 -8.60
CA LEU A 83 -14.68 14.97 -9.49
C LEU A 83 -14.97 13.63 -8.84
N LYS A 84 -16.02 12.96 -9.34
CA LYS A 84 -16.39 11.59 -8.90
C LYS A 84 -15.25 10.59 -9.06
N ASP A 85 -14.42 10.79 -10.08
CA ASP A 85 -13.27 9.92 -10.39
C ASP A 85 -12.22 9.95 -9.29
N VAL A 86 -12.01 11.11 -8.64
CA VAL A 86 -11.08 11.24 -7.50
C VAL A 86 -11.56 10.40 -6.33
N HIS A 87 -12.87 10.45 -6.02
CA HIS A 87 -13.43 9.70 -4.89
C HIS A 87 -13.46 8.19 -5.15
N LEU A 88 -13.71 7.77 -6.39
CA LEU A 88 -13.63 6.35 -6.77
C LEU A 88 -12.21 5.81 -6.61
N LEU A 89 -11.22 6.58 -7.05
CA LEU A 89 -9.81 6.20 -6.98
C LEU A 89 -9.27 6.29 -5.54
N ALA A 90 -9.70 7.29 -4.78
CA ALA A 90 -9.44 7.40 -3.34
C ALA A 90 -10.02 6.21 -2.58
N SER A 91 -11.25 5.80 -2.89
CA SER A 91 -11.90 4.61 -2.30
C SER A 91 -11.15 3.34 -2.67
N PHE A 92 -10.74 3.19 -3.93
CA PHE A 92 -9.92 2.06 -4.38
C PHE A 92 -8.62 1.97 -3.57
N ILE A 93 -7.89 3.10 -3.44
CA ILE A 93 -6.63 3.14 -2.69
C ILE A 93 -6.84 2.93 -1.19
N LEU A 94 -7.95 3.42 -0.62
CA LEU A 94 -8.33 3.18 0.78
C LEU A 94 -8.46 1.68 1.07
N PHE A 95 -9.22 0.94 0.25
CA PHE A 95 -9.37 -0.51 0.43
C PHE A 95 -8.10 -1.29 0.08
N TYR A 96 -7.36 -0.87 -0.94
CA TYR A 96 -6.07 -1.47 -1.29
C TYR A 96 -5.06 -1.38 -0.14
N VAL A 97 -4.82 -0.17 0.39
CA VAL A 97 -3.87 0.05 1.49
C VAL A 97 -4.37 -0.63 2.77
N GLY A 98 -5.69 -0.57 3.02
CA GLY A 98 -6.31 -1.28 4.13
C GLY A 98 -6.11 -2.80 4.06
N ALA A 99 -6.29 -3.40 2.88
CA ALA A 99 -6.04 -4.83 2.66
C ALA A 99 -4.56 -5.17 2.82
N GLU A 100 -3.65 -4.36 2.25
CA GLU A 100 -2.20 -4.55 2.37
C GLU A 100 -1.74 -4.59 3.83
N VAL A 101 -2.18 -3.61 4.63
CA VAL A 101 -1.84 -3.53 6.06
C VAL A 101 -2.53 -4.62 6.87
N THR A 102 -3.77 -4.99 6.51
CA THR A 102 -4.48 -6.07 7.20
C THR A 102 -3.79 -7.41 6.96
N ILE A 103 -3.45 -7.74 5.71
CA ILE A 103 -2.71 -8.97 5.39
C ILE A 103 -1.35 -8.95 6.09
N GLY A 104 -0.55 -7.90 5.91
CA GLY A 104 0.80 -7.82 6.49
C GLY A 104 0.83 -7.87 8.01
N GLY A 105 -0.17 -7.29 8.68
CA GLY A 105 -0.27 -7.23 10.15
C GLY A 105 -0.89 -8.48 10.77
N TRP A 106 -1.97 -9.00 10.20
CA TRP A 106 -2.71 -10.12 10.79
C TRP A 106 -2.23 -11.49 10.33
N ILE A 107 -1.45 -11.60 9.25
CA ILE A 107 -0.96 -12.91 8.78
C ILE A 107 -0.08 -13.61 9.82
N VAL A 108 0.72 -12.85 10.58
CA VAL A 108 1.57 -13.41 11.64
C VAL A 108 0.69 -14.01 12.74
N THR A 109 -0.32 -13.27 13.19
CA THR A 109 -1.29 -13.76 14.20
C THR A 109 -2.08 -14.95 13.68
N TYR A 110 -2.51 -14.93 12.41
CA TYR A 110 -3.22 -16.04 11.78
C TYR A 110 -2.40 -17.32 11.79
N VAL A 111 -1.13 -17.25 11.39
CA VAL A 111 -0.27 -18.43 11.33
C VAL A 111 0.07 -18.95 12.74
N ILE A 112 0.25 -18.07 13.72
CA ILE A 112 0.52 -18.48 15.11
C ILE A 112 -0.72 -19.18 15.71
N ASP A 113 -1.89 -18.53 15.68
CA ASP A 113 -3.06 -19.00 16.43
C ASP A 113 -3.86 -20.09 15.70
N VAL A 114 -3.92 -20.06 14.36
CA VAL A 114 -4.72 -21.03 13.58
C VAL A 114 -3.89 -22.17 13.02
N ARG A 115 -2.61 -21.91 12.70
CA ARG A 115 -1.73 -22.92 12.10
C ARG A 115 -0.70 -23.50 13.08
N GLY A 116 -0.68 -23.03 14.33
CA GLY A 116 0.28 -23.49 15.34
C GLY A 116 1.73 -23.10 15.02
N GLY A 117 1.92 -22.02 14.27
CA GLY A 117 3.24 -21.54 13.87
C GLY A 117 4.04 -21.02 15.07
N GLY A 118 5.31 -21.42 15.16
CA GLY A 118 6.21 -20.96 16.21
C GLY A 118 6.71 -19.51 16.04
N PRO A 119 7.73 -19.09 16.81
CA PRO A 119 8.32 -17.76 16.77
C PRO A 119 8.91 -17.36 15.40
N SER A 120 9.06 -18.31 14.47
CA SER A 120 9.50 -18.11 13.08
C SER A 120 8.39 -17.58 12.16
N SER A 121 7.15 -17.46 12.62
CA SER A 121 6.01 -17.00 11.81
C SER A 121 6.17 -15.57 11.29
N GLY A 122 7.02 -14.75 11.93
CA GLY A 122 7.36 -13.41 11.43
C GLY A 122 8.00 -13.39 10.04
N TYR A 123 8.67 -14.47 9.62
CA TYR A 123 9.24 -14.58 8.27
C TYR A 123 8.18 -14.58 7.16
N ILE A 124 6.93 -14.92 7.47
CA ILE A 124 5.83 -14.91 6.49
C ILE A 124 5.45 -13.46 6.13
N SER A 125 5.48 -12.54 7.10
CA SER A 125 5.30 -11.11 6.84
C SER A 125 6.44 -10.55 5.99
N THR A 126 7.69 -10.99 6.22
CA THR A 126 8.81 -10.69 5.31
C THR A 126 8.55 -11.21 3.90
N GLY A 127 8.00 -12.42 3.76
CA GLY A 127 7.61 -13.00 2.47
C GLY A 127 6.56 -12.15 1.75
N PHE A 128 5.56 -11.63 2.47
CA PHE A 128 4.55 -10.72 1.93
C PHE A 128 5.17 -9.42 1.40
N PHE A 129 5.90 -8.68 2.25
CA PHE A 129 6.49 -7.39 1.87
C PHE A 129 7.64 -7.54 0.87
N GLY A 130 8.39 -8.64 0.95
CA GLY A 130 9.39 -9.02 -0.05
C GLY A 130 8.78 -9.35 -1.39
N GLY A 131 7.70 -10.13 -1.39
CA GLY A 131 6.87 -10.37 -2.55
C GLY A 131 6.40 -9.07 -3.17
N LEU A 132 5.90 -8.14 -2.35
CA LEU A 132 5.44 -6.81 -2.76
C LEU A 132 6.54 -5.97 -3.42
N MET A 133 7.75 -5.97 -2.86
CA MET A 133 8.90 -5.31 -3.47
C MET A 133 9.26 -5.94 -4.83
N VAL A 134 9.34 -7.26 -4.90
CA VAL A 134 9.66 -7.99 -6.14
C VAL A 134 8.58 -7.73 -7.19
N GLY A 135 7.30 -7.77 -6.80
CA GLY A 135 6.16 -7.50 -7.68
C GLY A 135 6.21 -6.10 -8.29
N ARG A 136 6.60 -5.09 -7.52
CA ARG A 136 6.73 -3.71 -8.02
C ARG A 136 7.76 -3.56 -9.14
N VAL A 137 8.83 -4.35 -9.14
CA VAL A 137 9.92 -4.26 -10.13
C VAL A 137 9.74 -5.27 -11.25
N ALA A 138 9.52 -6.55 -10.90
CA ALA A 138 9.46 -7.66 -11.85
C ALA A 138 8.21 -7.59 -12.75
N LEU A 139 7.05 -7.21 -12.21
CA LEU A 139 5.81 -7.14 -12.99
C LEU A 139 5.69 -5.85 -13.81
N LEU A 140 6.62 -4.90 -13.68
CA LEU A 140 6.57 -3.64 -14.43
C LEU A 140 6.53 -3.88 -15.95
N TRP A 141 7.39 -4.78 -16.44
CA TRP A 141 7.45 -5.17 -17.85
C TRP A 141 6.20 -5.92 -18.32
N VAL A 142 5.62 -6.74 -17.43
CA VAL A 142 4.37 -7.45 -17.72
C VAL A 142 3.20 -6.47 -17.85
N ASN A 143 3.17 -5.44 -16.99
CA ASN A 143 2.14 -4.41 -17.02
C ASN A 143 2.17 -3.59 -18.31
N GLU A 144 3.36 -3.28 -18.82
CA GLU A 144 3.53 -2.58 -20.10
C GLU A 144 2.98 -3.41 -21.28
N LYS A 145 3.17 -4.74 -21.25
CA LYS A 145 2.69 -5.64 -22.32
C LYS A 145 1.19 -5.95 -22.27
N VAL A 146 0.66 -6.20 -21.07
CA VAL A 146 -0.74 -6.66 -20.86
C VAL A 146 -1.71 -5.48 -20.78
N GLY A 147 -1.22 -4.30 -20.43
CA GLY A 147 -2.02 -3.10 -20.21
C GLY A 147 -2.50 -3.00 -18.76
N GLU A 148 -2.31 -1.81 -18.20
CA GLU A 148 -2.51 -1.46 -16.78
C GLU A 148 -3.86 -1.89 -16.21
N ARG A 149 -4.95 -1.65 -16.96
CA ARG A 149 -6.31 -1.94 -16.48
C ARG A 149 -6.57 -3.44 -16.38
N LEU A 150 -6.12 -4.22 -17.37
CA LEU A 150 -6.36 -5.67 -17.43
C LEU A 150 -5.42 -6.42 -16.48
N ALA A 151 -4.17 -5.96 -16.37
CA ALA A 151 -3.21 -6.48 -15.40
C ALA A 151 -3.76 -6.38 -13.96
N LEU A 152 -4.34 -5.24 -13.56
CA LEU A 152 -4.91 -5.08 -12.23
C LEU A 152 -6.06 -6.07 -11.97
N PHE A 153 -6.96 -6.28 -12.93
CA PHE A 153 -8.02 -7.29 -12.79
C PHE A 153 -7.48 -8.70 -12.63
N ILE A 154 -6.49 -9.08 -13.43
CA ILE A 154 -5.85 -10.40 -13.33
C ILE A 154 -5.23 -10.55 -11.94
N TYR A 155 -4.47 -9.56 -11.48
CA TYR A 155 -3.82 -9.60 -10.16
C TYR A 155 -4.83 -9.70 -9.03
N ALA A 156 -5.92 -8.93 -9.10
CA ALA A 156 -6.98 -8.96 -8.09
C ALA A 156 -7.69 -10.32 -8.03
N ILE A 157 -8.05 -10.89 -9.18
CA ILE A 157 -8.68 -12.22 -9.25
C ILE A 157 -7.72 -13.30 -8.75
N CYS A 158 -6.45 -13.28 -9.17
CA CYS A 158 -5.44 -14.22 -8.68
C CYS A 158 -5.22 -14.09 -7.17
N ALA A 159 -5.20 -12.87 -6.62
CA ALA A 159 -5.08 -12.65 -5.18
C ALA A 159 -6.29 -13.21 -4.41
N ILE A 160 -7.52 -13.02 -4.92
CA ILE A 160 -8.75 -13.58 -4.33
C ILE A 160 -8.70 -15.11 -4.33
N LEU A 161 -8.29 -15.74 -5.45
CA LEU A 161 -8.17 -17.19 -5.54
C LEU A 161 -7.12 -17.74 -4.57
N LEU A 162 -5.98 -17.05 -4.43
CA LEU A 162 -4.93 -17.43 -3.48
C LEU A 162 -5.39 -17.29 -2.02
N GLU A 163 -6.12 -16.22 -1.68
CA GLU A 163 -6.75 -16.06 -0.35
C GLU A 163 -7.72 -17.21 -0.05
N ILE A 164 -8.53 -17.61 -1.03
CA ILE A 164 -9.43 -18.76 -0.89
C ILE A 164 -8.64 -20.06 -0.68
N ILE A 165 -7.50 -20.24 -1.37
CA ILE A 165 -6.63 -21.41 -1.17
C ILE A 165 -6.04 -21.42 0.24
N VAL A 166 -5.53 -20.28 0.73
CA VAL A 166 -5.05 -20.11 2.12
C VAL A 166 -6.17 -20.44 3.10
N TRP A 167 -7.40 -20.05 2.80
CA TRP A 167 -8.54 -20.37 3.65
C TRP A 167 -8.87 -21.87 3.70
N LEU A 168 -8.89 -22.57 2.54
CA LEU A 168 -9.29 -23.98 2.47
C LEU A 168 -8.17 -24.97 2.84
N VAL A 169 -6.90 -24.63 2.59
CA VAL A 169 -5.78 -25.58 2.70
C VAL A 169 -4.98 -25.30 3.97
N PRO A 170 -5.07 -26.15 5.01
CA PRO A 170 -4.26 -26.01 6.21
C PRO A 170 -2.81 -26.44 5.98
N SER A 171 -1.98 -25.53 5.47
CA SER A 171 -0.54 -25.77 5.25
C SER A 171 0.29 -24.54 5.60
N LEU A 172 1.19 -24.67 6.57
CA LEU A 172 2.06 -23.56 7.00
C LEU A 172 2.99 -23.07 5.88
N VAL A 173 3.55 -23.99 5.09
CA VAL A 173 4.41 -23.65 3.94
C VAL A 173 3.57 -23.14 2.77
N GLY A 174 2.38 -23.73 2.55
CA GLY A 174 1.45 -23.28 1.52
C GLY A 174 1.00 -21.84 1.75
N ASP A 175 0.64 -21.51 2.99
CA ASP A 175 0.22 -20.16 3.39
C ASP A 175 1.37 -19.16 3.21
N ALA A 176 2.59 -19.51 3.61
CA ALA A 176 3.75 -18.65 3.43
C ALA A 176 4.03 -18.32 1.95
N VAL A 177 3.96 -19.32 1.07
CA VAL A 177 4.17 -19.14 -0.37
C VAL A 177 3.02 -18.37 -1.00
N ALA A 178 1.77 -18.71 -0.67
CA ALA A 178 0.59 -18.03 -1.18
C ALA A 178 0.58 -16.55 -0.79
N VAL A 179 0.89 -16.22 0.46
CA VAL A 179 1.01 -14.85 0.96
C VAL A 179 2.12 -14.08 0.24
N ALA A 180 3.28 -14.70 -0.01
CA ALA A 180 4.34 -14.07 -0.77
C ALA A 180 3.89 -13.73 -2.21
N ILE A 181 3.18 -14.66 -2.87
CA ILE A 181 2.63 -14.44 -4.20
C ILE A 181 1.55 -13.35 -4.18
N ILE A 182 0.65 -13.34 -3.19
CA ILE A 182 -0.34 -12.27 -3.00
C ILE A 182 0.36 -10.92 -2.89
N GLY A 183 1.42 -10.82 -2.06
CA GLY A 183 2.25 -9.62 -1.96
C GLY A 183 2.80 -9.20 -3.32
N THR A 184 3.36 -10.13 -4.10
CA THR A 184 3.86 -9.88 -5.46
C THR A 184 2.78 -9.35 -6.40
N LEU A 185 1.57 -9.90 -6.37
CA LEU A 185 0.45 -9.45 -7.20
C LEU A 185 -0.07 -8.07 -6.77
N MET A 186 -0.07 -7.77 -5.47
CA MET A 186 -0.51 -6.48 -4.94
C MET A 186 0.50 -5.35 -5.20
N GLY A 187 1.79 -5.67 -5.24
CA GLY A 187 2.86 -4.69 -5.44
C GLY A 187 2.65 -3.67 -6.57
N PRO A 188 2.38 -4.07 -7.81
CA PRO A 188 2.18 -3.13 -8.92
C PRO A 188 0.85 -2.37 -8.89
N MET A 189 -0.14 -2.76 -8.07
CA MET A 189 -1.48 -2.18 -8.12
C MET A 189 -1.51 -0.69 -7.73
N TYR A 190 -0.75 -0.28 -6.70
CA TYR A 190 -0.65 1.12 -6.28
C TYR A 190 0.04 2.01 -7.35
N PRO A 191 1.23 1.64 -7.90
CA PRO A 191 1.83 2.36 -9.03
C PRO A 191 0.91 2.49 -10.24
N ILE A 192 0.19 1.41 -10.60
CA ILE A 192 -0.77 1.41 -11.71
C ILE A 192 -1.89 2.42 -11.45
N ALA A 193 -2.49 2.39 -10.25
CA ALA A 193 -3.54 3.34 -9.88
C ALA A 193 -3.04 4.79 -9.92
N MET A 194 -1.81 5.03 -9.46
CA MET A 194 -1.20 6.37 -9.50
C MET A 194 -0.90 6.83 -10.94
N ASN A 195 -0.45 5.94 -11.83
CA ASN A 195 -0.28 6.29 -13.24
C ASN A 195 -1.64 6.59 -13.91
N HIS A 196 -2.67 5.81 -13.57
CA HIS A 196 -4.03 6.06 -14.04
C HIS A 196 -4.57 7.42 -13.56
N CYS A 197 -4.27 7.82 -12.31
CA CYS A 197 -4.56 9.19 -11.82
C CYS A 197 -4.01 10.24 -12.78
N GLY A 198 -2.73 10.11 -13.17
CA GLY A 198 -2.04 11.04 -14.07
C GLY A 198 -2.64 11.14 -15.48
N ARG A 199 -3.40 10.12 -15.91
CA ARG A 199 -4.04 10.08 -17.23
C ARG A 199 -5.49 10.59 -17.20
N VAL A 200 -6.20 10.39 -16.09
CA VAL A 200 -7.61 10.78 -15.95
C VAL A 200 -7.76 12.21 -15.45
N LEU A 201 -6.89 12.65 -14.55
CA LEU A 201 -6.99 13.94 -13.87
C LEU A 201 -6.22 15.04 -14.60
N PRO A 202 -6.76 16.27 -14.63
CA PRO A 202 -6.06 17.40 -15.21
C PRO A 202 -4.79 17.75 -14.40
N ARG A 203 -3.70 18.09 -15.10
CA ARG A 203 -2.36 18.29 -14.50
C ARG A 203 -2.34 19.31 -13.36
N TRP A 204 -3.18 20.35 -13.42
CA TRP A 204 -3.26 21.39 -12.39
C TRP A 204 -3.99 20.95 -11.10
N LEU A 205 -4.80 19.89 -11.15
CA LEU A 205 -5.44 19.29 -9.96
C LEU A 205 -4.75 18.00 -9.51
N LEU A 206 -3.80 17.50 -10.30
CA LEU A 206 -3.19 16.19 -10.10
C LEU A 206 -2.49 16.09 -8.74
N THR A 207 -1.66 17.08 -8.38
CA THR A 207 -0.91 17.06 -7.12
C THR A 207 -1.84 17.05 -5.89
N GLY A 208 -2.88 17.89 -5.88
CA GLY A 208 -3.86 17.92 -4.79
C GLY A 208 -4.72 16.65 -4.73
N SER A 209 -5.09 16.11 -5.89
CA SER A 209 -5.86 14.86 -5.99
C SER A 209 -5.05 13.65 -5.51
N ILE A 210 -3.78 13.55 -5.91
CA ILE A 210 -2.86 12.51 -5.43
C ILE A 210 -2.69 12.62 -3.91
N GLY A 211 -2.55 13.83 -3.37
CA GLY A 211 -2.50 14.06 -1.92
C GLY A 211 -3.76 13.56 -1.20
N TRP A 212 -4.95 13.86 -1.74
CA TRP A 212 -6.23 13.38 -1.19
C TRP A 212 -6.37 11.86 -1.27
N ILE A 213 -6.01 11.26 -2.40
CA ILE A 213 -6.02 9.80 -2.62
C ILE A 213 -5.04 9.10 -1.67
N ALA A 214 -3.82 9.62 -1.54
CA ALA A 214 -2.82 9.07 -0.62
C ALA A 214 -3.26 9.21 0.84
N GLY A 215 -3.84 10.35 1.23
CA GLY A 215 -4.41 10.56 2.56
C GLY A 215 -5.56 9.61 2.88
N SER A 216 -6.45 9.36 1.91
CA SER A 216 -7.53 8.37 2.02
C SER A 216 -6.99 6.95 2.14
N GLY A 217 -5.89 6.65 1.43
CA GLY A 217 -5.13 5.41 1.59
C GLY A 217 -4.66 5.19 3.03
N GLN A 218 -4.09 6.22 3.66
CA GLN A 218 -3.67 6.14 5.06
C GLN A 218 -4.83 6.08 6.05
N ALA A 219 -5.98 6.68 5.74
CA ALA A 219 -7.19 6.42 6.53
C ALA A 219 -7.59 4.94 6.44
N GLY A 220 -7.42 4.31 5.27
CA GLY A 220 -7.64 2.88 5.04
C GLY A 220 -6.75 1.97 5.87
N SER A 221 -5.47 2.30 6.04
CA SER A 221 -4.54 1.52 6.89
C SER A 221 -4.92 1.51 8.37
N ALA A 222 -5.71 2.48 8.85
CA ALA A 222 -6.23 2.47 10.22
C ALA A 222 -7.60 1.80 10.30
N LEU A 223 -8.52 2.15 9.42
CA LEU A 223 -9.92 1.71 9.48
C LEU A 223 -10.07 0.21 9.21
N VAL A 224 -9.43 -0.30 8.15
CA VAL A 224 -9.64 -1.66 7.69
C VAL A 224 -9.05 -2.69 8.67
N PRO A 225 -7.80 -2.55 9.16
CA PRO A 225 -7.27 -3.46 10.17
C PRO A 225 -8.02 -3.38 11.49
N PHE A 226 -8.53 -2.20 11.87
CA PHE A 226 -9.36 -2.06 13.07
C PHE A 226 -10.67 -2.84 12.93
N MET A 227 -11.39 -2.68 11.82
CA MET A 227 -12.59 -3.46 11.53
C MET A 227 -12.29 -4.96 11.54
N ALA A 228 -11.23 -5.37 10.82
CA ALA A 228 -10.78 -6.76 10.77
C ALA A 228 -10.48 -7.32 12.18
N GLY A 229 -9.79 -6.55 13.03
CA GLY A 229 -9.49 -6.93 14.41
C GLY A 229 -10.72 -7.03 15.31
N THR A 230 -11.70 -6.13 15.16
CA THR A 230 -12.96 -6.21 15.92
C THR A 230 -13.82 -7.41 15.51
N ILE A 231 -13.73 -7.83 14.25
CA ILE A 231 -14.40 -9.05 13.77
C ILE A 231 -13.64 -10.27 14.29
N ALA A 232 -12.31 -10.26 14.22
CA ALA A 232 -11.46 -11.34 14.72
C ALA A 232 -11.65 -11.60 16.22
N SER A 233 -11.87 -10.55 17.03
CA SER A 233 -12.11 -10.71 18.47
C SER A 233 -13.47 -11.34 18.81
N LYS A 234 -14.48 -11.22 17.94
CA LYS A 234 -15.83 -11.77 18.16
C LYS A 234 -16.05 -13.12 17.48
N ALA A 235 -15.58 -13.26 16.24
CA ALA A 235 -15.81 -14.43 15.39
C ALA A 235 -14.59 -15.37 15.29
N GLY A 236 -13.49 -15.00 15.95
CA GLY A 236 -12.22 -15.72 15.87
C GLY A 236 -11.40 -15.31 14.65
N ILE A 237 -10.11 -15.64 14.71
CA ILE A 237 -9.11 -15.29 13.68
C ILE A 237 -9.41 -15.94 12.31
N ASN A 238 -10.20 -17.02 12.27
CA ASN A 238 -10.68 -17.63 11.02
C ASN A 238 -11.62 -16.72 10.21
N ALA A 239 -12.20 -15.68 10.82
CA ALA A 239 -13.05 -14.72 10.13
C ALA A 239 -12.24 -13.64 9.36
N LEU A 240 -10.91 -13.61 9.50
CA LEU A 240 -10.07 -12.66 8.77
C LEU A 240 -10.04 -12.92 7.27
N GLN A 241 -9.94 -14.20 6.85
CA GLN A 241 -9.93 -14.60 5.44
C GLN A 241 -11.17 -14.12 4.67
N PRO A 242 -12.42 -14.41 5.11
CA PRO A 242 -13.59 -13.95 4.37
C PRO A 242 -13.72 -12.43 4.35
N VAL A 243 -13.23 -11.72 5.38
CA VAL A 243 -13.18 -10.25 5.39
C VAL A 243 -12.20 -9.75 4.33
N LEU A 244 -11.01 -10.34 4.25
CA LEU A 244 -9.99 -9.99 3.24
C LEU A 244 -10.48 -10.25 1.82
N VAL A 245 -11.08 -11.41 1.57
CA VAL A 245 -11.73 -11.73 0.27
C VAL A 245 -12.81 -10.71 -0.07
N GLY A 246 -13.63 -10.31 0.91
CA GLY A 246 -14.64 -9.27 0.75
C GLY A 246 -14.06 -7.92 0.35
N ILE A 247 -12.97 -7.49 1.00
CA ILE A 247 -12.29 -6.22 0.71
C ILE A 247 -11.63 -6.26 -0.67
N LEU A 248 -10.94 -7.36 -1.03
CA LEU A 248 -10.33 -7.52 -2.35
C LEU A 248 -11.39 -7.54 -3.46
N SER A 249 -12.54 -8.16 -3.21
CA SER A 249 -13.68 -8.16 -4.14
C SER A 249 -14.26 -6.75 -4.30
N LEU A 250 -14.43 -6.01 -3.20
CA LEU A 250 -14.91 -4.63 -3.22
C LEU A 250 -13.93 -3.72 -3.98
N MET A 251 -12.63 -3.86 -3.75
CA MET A 251 -11.59 -3.16 -4.50
C MET A 251 -11.67 -3.46 -6.00
N THR A 252 -11.89 -4.72 -6.38
CA THR A 252 -12.04 -5.14 -7.78
C THR A 252 -13.28 -4.52 -8.43
N MET A 253 -14.40 -4.48 -7.70
CA MET A 253 -15.64 -3.85 -8.14
C MET A 253 -15.48 -2.33 -8.31
N LEU A 254 -14.81 -1.68 -7.37
CA LEU A 254 -14.49 -0.24 -7.47
C LEU A 254 -13.62 0.05 -8.69
N TRP A 255 -12.62 -0.79 -8.97
CA TRP A 255 -11.80 -0.66 -10.17
C TRP A 255 -12.59 -0.82 -11.46
N ALA A 256 -13.61 -1.68 -11.48
CA ALA A 256 -14.52 -1.81 -12.63
C ALA A 256 -15.32 -0.53 -12.91
N LEU A 257 -15.68 0.20 -11.87
CA LEU A 257 -16.38 1.48 -11.95
C LEU A 257 -15.47 2.64 -12.37
N VAL A 258 -14.15 2.50 -12.28
CA VAL A 258 -13.21 3.56 -12.69
C VAL A 258 -13.30 3.77 -14.21
N PRO A 259 -13.55 5.02 -14.66
CA PRO A 259 -13.69 5.32 -16.08
C PRO A 259 -12.39 5.05 -16.88
N LYS A 260 -12.60 4.68 -18.15
CA LYS A 260 -11.58 4.13 -19.05
C LYS A 260 -10.72 5.21 -19.72
N SER A 261 -11.18 6.46 -19.74
CA SER A 261 -10.55 7.59 -20.43
C SER A 261 -11.01 8.88 -19.76
N SER A 262 -10.11 9.88 -19.75
CA SER A 262 -10.43 11.26 -19.35
C SER A 262 -11.69 11.71 -20.07
N ARG A 263 -12.69 12.15 -19.30
CA ARG A 263 -13.86 12.82 -19.86
C ARG A 263 -13.32 14.07 -20.57
N ARG A 264 -13.36 14.09 -21.91
CA ARG A 264 -13.15 15.33 -22.67
C ARG A 264 -14.10 16.36 -22.08
N TYR A 265 -13.53 17.33 -21.38
CA TYR A 265 -14.20 18.59 -21.12
C TYR A 265 -14.18 19.32 -22.46
N ASP A 266 -15.23 19.12 -23.25
CA ASP A 266 -15.63 20.06 -24.29
C ASP A 266 -16.39 21.23 -23.62
#